data_AF-A0A1M3LPD9-F1
#
_entry.id   AF-A0A1M3LPD9-F1
#
_cell.length_a   1.000
_cell.length_b   1.000
_cell.length_c   1.000
_cell.angle_alpha   90.00
_cell.angle_beta   90.00
_cell.angle_gamma   90.00
#
_symmetry.space_group_name_H-M   'P 1'
#
loop_
_entity.id
_entity.type
_entity.pdbx_description
1 polymer ?
#
loop_
_entity_poly.entity_id
_entity_poly.type
_entity_poly.pdbx_seq_one_letter_code
_entity_poly.pdbx_strand_id
1 'polypeptide(L)'
;MCKLNPFPTIVDADGMAVIGRTLHDLRGIRFGDGEGGNGSDRAGGDGEGADGEGADKEGLGDAGQQALDRLKARERASRAEAKAYKDLGLTPDEIKELINARDKAGAPDEDKIRQTAQREAETAAREKFAVKLRASEVRAQAAELGFASPSDALALLPADKLAGVDVSDDDEVDTGEVKKLLEQLKTDKPYLLKNTDTTADYTTAGIGASGSGKTPDVQPGLDRMRSAYAKNTKK
;
A
#
# COMPACT_ATOMS: atom_id res chain seq x y z
N MET A 1 12.87 10.71 -19.90
CA MET A 1 12.36 11.07 -18.55
C MET A 1 10.86 11.27 -18.64
N CYS A 2 10.07 10.23 -18.34
CA CYS A 2 8.61 10.32 -18.30
C CYS A 2 8.17 10.44 -16.84
N LYS A 3 7.46 11.52 -16.50
CA LYS A 3 6.85 11.73 -15.19
C LYS A 3 5.57 10.87 -15.12
N LEU A 4 5.58 9.85 -14.27
CA LEU A 4 4.37 9.09 -13.91
C LEU A 4 3.54 9.95 -12.96
N ASN A 5 2.32 10.30 -13.38
CA ASN A 5 1.33 10.95 -12.52
C ASN A 5 0.72 9.90 -11.58
N PRO A 6 0.52 10.18 -10.28
CA PRO A 6 -0.21 9.29 -9.39
C PRO A 6 -1.71 9.32 -9.70
N PHE A 7 -2.32 8.15 -9.81
CA PHE A 7 -3.78 7.98 -9.95
C PHE A 7 -4.50 8.55 -8.71
N PRO A 8 -5.64 9.26 -8.86
CA PRO A 8 -6.40 9.74 -7.73
C PRO A 8 -7.10 8.58 -7.02
N THR A 9 -6.75 8.34 -5.75
CA THR A 9 -7.51 7.47 -4.86
C THR A 9 -8.78 8.20 -4.42
N ILE A 10 -9.95 7.70 -4.82
CA ILE A 10 -11.24 8.17 -4.33
C ILE A 10 -11.42 7.64 -2.90
N VAL A 11 -11.69 8.54 -1.97
CA VAL A 11 -11.86 8.25 -0.54
C VAL A 11 -13.33 8.51 -0.18
N ASP A 12 -13.95 7.61 0.57
CA ASP A 12 -15.32 7.81 1.08
C ASP A 12 -15.37 8.94 2.12
N ALA A 13 -16.58 9.38 2.48
CA ALA A 13 -16.81 10.43 3.49
C ALA A 13 -16.17 10.14 4.87
N ASP A 14 -15.83 8.88 5.15
CA ASP A 14 -15.22 8.42 6.39
C ASP A 14 -13.68 8.30 6.33
N GLY A 15 -13.03 8.70 5.23
CA GLY A 15 -11.56 8.76 5.16
C GLY A 15 -10.85 7.42 4.92
N MET A 16 -11.58 6.36 4.59
CA MET A 16 -11.02 5.02 4.35
C MET A 16 -10.82 4.75 2.84
N ALA A 17 -9.70 4.14 2.48
CA ALA A 17 -9.40 3.74 1.10
C ALA A 17 -10.34 2.62 0.64
N VAL A 18 -11.10 2.86 -0.42
CA VAL A 18 -12.07 1.90 -0.97
C VAL A 18 -11.32 0.87 -1.83
N ILE A 19 -10.76 -0.15 -1.17
CA ILE A 19 -10.17 -1.31 -1.85
C ILE A 19 -11.22 -2.41 -1.85
N GLY A 20 -11.84 -2.66 -3.01
CA GLY A 20 -12.60 -3.89 -3.26
C GLY A 20 -14.13 -3.82 -3.22
N ARG A 21 -14.77 -2.65 -3.11
CA ARG A 21 -16.22 -2.53 -3.35
C ARG A 21 -16.46 -2.13 -4.80
N THR A 22 -17.08 -3.00 -5.58
CA THR A 22 -17.58 -2.60 -6.90
C THR A 22 -18.68 -1.56 -6.70
N LEU A 23 -18.78 -0.61 -7.63
CA LEU A 23 -19.71 0.53 -7.59
C LEU A 23 -21.20 0.12 -7.46
N HIS A 24 -21.48 -1.18 -7.50
CA HIS A 24 -22.81 -1.79 -7.48
C HIS A 24 -23.29 -2.10 -6.05
N ASP A 25 -22.37 -2.33 -5.10
CA ASP A 25 -22.72 -2.60 -3.69
C ASP A 25 -23.16 -1.33 -2.93
N LEU A 26 -22.75 -0.15 -3.39
CA LEU A 26 -23.12 1.13 -2.76
C LEU A 26 -24.58 1.54 -3.01
N ARG A 27 -25.30 0.87 -3.92
CA ARG A 27 -26.69 1.22 -4.27
C ARG A 27 -27.77 0.25 -3.79
N GLY A 28 -27.44 -0.78 -3.01
CA GLY A 28 -28.45 -1.64 -2.38
C GLY A 28 -29.43 -2.31 -3.36
N ILE A 29 -29.03 -2.57 -4.61
CA ILE A 29 -29.85 -3.27 -5.59
C ILE A 29 -29.62 -4.78 -5.41
N ARG A 30 -30.51 -5.43 -4.66
CA ARG A 30 -30.62 -6.90 -4.66
C ARG A 30 -31.31 -7.32 -5.96
N PHE A 31 -30.58 -7.96 -6.87
CA PHE A 31 -31.21 -8.68 -7.98
C PHE A 31 -31.81 -9.97 -7.42
N GLY A 32 -33.14 -10.02 -7.33
CA GLY A 32 -33.87 -11.26 -7.18
C GLY A 32 -33.95 -11.97 -8.53
N ASP A 33 -33.64 -13.26 -8.53
CA ASP A 33 -33.86 -14.18 -9.64
C ASP A 33 -35.29 -14.08 -10.18
N GLY A 34 -35.42 -13.92 -11.49
CA GLY A 34 -36.69 -13.84 -12.20
C GLY A 34 -36.51 -14.34 -13.63
N GLU A 35 -36.71 -15.64 -13.80
CA GLU A 35 -36.78 -16.37 -15.06
C GLU A 35 -37.89 -15.83 -16.00
N GLY A 36 -37.60 -15.88 -17.31
CA GLY A 36 -38.58 -16.23 -18.34
C GLY A 36 -39.42 -15.10 -18.95
N GLY A 37 -39.26 -14.86 -20.25
CA GLY A 37 -40.13 -13.94 -20.98
C GLY A 37 -39.84 -13.86 -22.48
N ASN A 38 -40.33 -14.86 -23.20
CA ASN A 38 -40.30 -15.11 -24.64
C ASN A 38 -40.53 -13.90 -25.57
N GLY A 39 -39.88 -13.91 -26.73
CA GLY A 39 -39.90 -12.83 -27.72
C GLY A 39 -41.18 -12.73 -28.56
N SER A 40 -41.30 -11.59 -29.25
CA SER A 40 -41.96 -11.55 -30.56
C SER A 40 -41.46 -10.35 -31.37
N ASP A 41 -41.07 -10.67 -32.61
CA ASP A 41 -40.80 -9.77 -33.71
C ASP A 41 -41.97 -8.81 -33.99
N ARG A 42 -41.66 -7.54 -34.28
CA ARG A 42 -42.45 -6.70 -35.20
C ARG A 42 -41.70 -5.44 -35.62
N ALA A 43 -41.34 -5.47 -36.91
CA ALA A 43 -41.54 -4.45 -37.95
C ALA A 43 -41.18 -2.98 -37.66
N GLY A 44 -40.43 -2.41 -38.61
CA GLY A 44 -39.90 -1.05 -38.57
C GLY A 44 -40.92 0.07 -38.61
N GLY A 45 -40.40 1.26 -38.33
CA GLY A 45 -41.11 2.52 -38.40
C GLY A 45 -40.20 3.65 -37.94
N ASP A 46 -39.43 4.21 -38.88
CA ASP A 46 -38.86 5.54 -38.72
C ASP A 46 -40.01 6.53 -38.55
N GLY A 47 -40.09 7.16 -37.37
CA GLY A 47 -41.16 8.07 -37.01
C GLY A 47 -40.58 9.24 -36.21
N GLU A 48 -40.47 10.37 -36.89
CA GLU A 48 -40.20 11.70 -36.35
C GLU A 48 -41.02 12.03 -35.10
N GLY A 49 -40.42 12.84 -34.24
CA GLY A 49 -40.93 13.21 -32.94
C GLY A 49 -42.36 13.73 -32.95
N ALA A 50 -43.16 13.17 -32.05
CA ALA A 50 -44.33 13.82 -31.50
C ALA A 50 -44.19 13.78 -29.98
N ASP A 51 -43.99 14.94 -29.38
CA ASP A 51 -44.21 15.20 -27.96
C ASP A 51 -45.70 14.92 -27.66
N GLY A 52 -46.00 13.66 -27.35
CA GLY A 52 -47.30 13.22 -26.87
C GLY A 52 -47.46 13.55 -25.39
N GLU A 53 -47.70 14.83 -25.09
CA GLU A 53 -48.40 15.21 -23.87
C GLU A 53 -49.81 14.58 -23.88
N GLY A 54 -50.15 13.84 -22.82
CA GLY A 54 -51.52 13.39 -22.57
C GLY A 54 -51.84 11.93 -22.95
N ALA A 55 -51.07 10.96 -22.44
CA ALA A 55 -51.67 9.66 -22.16
C ALA A 55 -52.15 9.70 -20.70
N ASP A 56 -53.46 9.83 -20.53
CA ASP A 56 -54.16 10.02 -19.27
C ASP A 56 -53.67 9.07 -18.17
N LYS A 57 -52.97 9.64 -17.18
CA LYS A 57 -52.55 8.92 -15.96
C LYS A 57 -53.73 8.48 -15.09
N GLU A 58 -54.94 8.89 -15.46
CA GLU A 58 -56.18 8.74 -14.70
C GLU A 58 -56.84 7.35 -14.85
N GLY A 59 -56.37 6.51 -15.77
CA GLY A 59 -56.90 5.15 -15.99
C GLY A 59 -56.01 4.00 -15.48
N LEU A 60 -54.75 4.28 -15.12
CA LEU A 60 -53.82 3.27 -14.60
C LEU A 60 -53.74 3.40 -13.08
N GLY A 61 -54.14 2.36 -12.35
CA GLY A 61 -53.98 2.33 -10.88
C GLY A 61 -52.52 2.50 -10.45
N ASP A 62 -52.27 2.70 -9.15
CA ASP A 62 -50.95 3.04 -8.59
C ASP A 62 -49.79 2.14 -9.08
N ALA A 63 -50.06 0.85 -9.28
CA ALA A 63 -49.07 -0.09 -9.83
C ALA A 63 -48.69 0.21 -11.29
N GLY A 64 -49.65 0.65 -12.12
CA GLY A 64 -49.42 1.03 -13.51
C GLY A 64 -48.65 2.35 -13.63
N GLN A 65 -48.92 3.32 -12.75
CA GLN A 65 -48.14 4.55 -12.67
C GLN A 65 -46.68 4.28 -12.26
N GLN A 66 -46.47 3.42 -11.25
CA GLN A 66 -45.11 3.02 -10.84
C GLN A 66 -44.36 2.28 -11.96
N ALA A 67 -45.04 1.43 -12.74
CA ALA A 67 -44.42 0.74 -13.87
C ALA A 67 -44.00 1.73 -14.98
N LEU A 68 -44.85 2.71 -15.29
CA LEU A 68 -44.53 3.77 -16.25
C LEU A 68 -43.38 4.66 -15.78
N ASP A 69 -43.34 5.01 -14.49
CA ASP A 69 -42.25 5.81 -13.95
C ASP A 69 -40.92 5.03 -13.92
N ARG A 70 -40.95 3.73 -13.64
CA ARG A 70 -39.76 2.86 -13.76
C ARG A 70 -39.27 2.76 -15.20
N LEU A 71 -40.18 2.65 -16.17
CA LEU A 71 -39.81 2.64 -17.60
C LEU A 71 -39.20 3.97 -18.03
N LYS A 72 -39.83 5.09 -17.67
CA LYS A 72 -39.29 6.43 -17.95
C LYS A 72 -37.94 6.67 -17.27
N ALA A 73 -37.76 6.19 -16.04
CA ALA A 73 -36.48 6.28 -15.33
C ALA A 73 -35.38 5.45 -16.02
N ARG A 74 -35.70 4.22 -16.46
CA ARG A 74 -34.78 3.36 -17.21
C ARG A 74 -34.39 4.00 -18.56
N GLU A 75 -35.34 4.60 -19.26
CA GLU A 75 -35.08 5.27 -20.54
C GLU A 75 -34.23 6.54 -20.38
N ARG A 76 -34.45 7.32 -19.31
CA ARG A 76 -33.60 8.47 -19.00
C ARG A 76 -32.19 8.03 -18.63
N ALA A 77 -32.04 6.94 -17.86
CA ALA A 77 -30.74 6.39 -17.51
C ALA A 77 -29.97 5.90 -18.75
N SER A 78 -30.60 5.14 -19.64
CA SER A 78 -29.95 4.67 -20.87
C SER A 78 -29.59 5.82 -21.82
N ARG A 79 -30.44 6.86 -21.92
CA ARG A 79 -30.12 8.08 -22.68
C ARG A 79 -28.97 8.86 -22.05
N ALA A 80 -28.89 8.93 -20.72
CA ALA A 80 -27.80 9.60 -20.02
C ALA A 80 -26.46 8.86 -20.20
N GLU A 81 -26.48 7.52 -20.14
CA GLU A 81 -25.32 6.68 -20.44
C GLU A 81 -24.87 6.87 -21.90
N ALA A 82 -25.80 6.80 -22.86
CA ALA A 82 -25.49 7.03 -24.27
C ALA A 82 -24.92 8.44 -24.54
N LYS A 83 -25.36 9.46 -23.80
CA LYS A 83 -24.76 10.81 -23.85
C LYS A 83 -23.37 10.83 -23.22
N ALA A 84 -23.17 10.22 -22.06
CA ALA A 84 -21.87 10.12 -21.43
C ALA A 84 -20.83 9.42 -22.33
N TYR A 85 -21.23 8.40 -23.09
CA TYR A 85 -20.36 7.77 -24.09
C TYR A 85 -20.06 8.67 -25.31
N LYS A 86 -21.03 9.49 -25.75
CA LYS A 86 -20.82 10.47 -26.84
C LYS A 86 -19.94 11.65 -26.40
N ASP A 87 -20.09 12.12 -25.16
CA ASP A 87 -19.30 13.21 -24.59
C ASP A 87 -17.82 12.81 -24.38
N LEU A 88 -17.55 11.51 -24.24
CA LEU A 88 -16.20 10.94 -24.21
C LEU A 88 -15.55 10.83 -25.61
N GLY A 89 -16.24 11.26 -26.68
CA GLY A 89 -15.72 11.27 -28.05
C GLY A 89 -15.63 9.90 -28.71
N LEU A 90 -16.23 8.87 -28.11
CA LEU A 90 -16.27 7.51 -28.67
C LEU A 90 -17.33 7.42 -29.76
N THR A 91 -16.93 6.91 -30.91
CA THR A 91 -17.85 6.64 -32.02
C THR A 91 -18.76 5.44 -31.68
N PRO A 92 -19.98 5.38 -32.25
CA PRO A 92 -20.89 4.25 -32.05
C PRO A 92 -20.27 2.88 -32.38
N ASP A 93 -19.29 2.86 -33.27
CA ASP A 93 -18.61 1.63 -33.67
C ASP A 93 -17.55 1.20 -32.64
N GLU A 94 -16.82 2.14 -32.03
CA GLU A 94 -15.94 1.84 -30.89
C GLU A 94 -16.72 1.35 -29.66
N ILE A 95 -17.93 1.88 -29.44
CA ILE A 95 -18.82 1.40 -28.37
C ILE A 95 -19.26 -0.04 -28.65
N LYS A 96 -19.63 -0.36 -29.89
CA LYS A 96 -19.97 -1.73 -30.28
C LYS A 96 -18.76 -2.65 -30.18
N GLU A 97 -17.56 -2.18 -30.50
CA GLU A 97 -16.34 -2.95 -30.33
C GLU A 97 -16.03 -3.22 -28.86
N LEU A 98 -16.21 -2.26 -27.97
CA LEU A 98 -16.03 -2.45 -26.52
C LEU A 98 -17.07 -3.42 -25.93
N ILE A 99 -18.33 -3.33 -26.37
CA ILE A 99 -19.39 -4.26 -25.97
C ILE A 99 -19.09 -5.66 -26.50
N ASN A 100 -18.76 -5.79 -27.79
CA ASN A 100 -18.38 -7.07 -28.39
C ASN A 100 -17.10 -7.64 -27.78
N ALA A 101 -16.13 -6.81 -27.38
CA ALA A 101 -14.93 -7.23 -26.70
C ALA A 101 -15.24 -7.75 -25.29
N ARG A 102 -16.15 -7.08 -24.56
CA ARG A 102 -16.65 -7.54 -23.27
C ARG A 102 -17.44 -8.85 -23.38
N ASP A 103 -18.31 -8.96 -24.38
CA ASP A 103 -19.15 -10.15 -24.59
C ASP A 103 -18.33 -11.35 -25.10
N LYS A 104 -17.26 -11.10 -25.89
CA LYS A 104 -16.29 -12.13 -26.28
C LYS A 104 -15.29 -12.50 -25.18
N ALA A 105 -14.99 -11.59 -24.26
CA ALA A 105 -14.08 -11.84 -23.14
C ALA A 105 -14.69 -12.72 -22.05
N GLY A 106 -16.02 -12.95 -22.07
CA GLY A 106 -16.72 -13.57 -20.95
C GLY A 106 -16.62 -12.71 -19.69
N ALA A 107 -17.36 -13.08 -18.63
CA ALA A 107 -17.13 -12.46 -17.33
C ALA A 107 -15.63 -12.56 -16.98
N PRO A 108 -15.01 -11.50 -16.45
CA PRO A 108 -13.62 -11.56 -16.03
C PRO A 108 -13.46 -12.76 -15.10
N ASP A 109 -12.58 -13.67 -15.48
CA ASP A 109 -12.33 -14.94 -14.79
C ASP A 109 -11.85 -14.61 -13.37
N GLU A 110 -12.78 -14.59 -12.41
CA GLU A 110 -12.54 -14.11 -11.05
C GLU A 110 -11.36 -14.86 -10.40
N ASP A 111 -11.20 -16.13 -10.74
CA ASP A 111 -10.11 -16.96 -10.28
C ASP A 111 -8.75 -16.50 -10.82
N LYS A 112 -8.68 -16.02 -12.07
CA LYS A 112 -7.45 -15.41 -12.61
C LYS A 112 -7.13 -14.10 -11.92
N ILE A 113 -8.13 -13.26 -11.66
CA ILE A 113 -7.94 -11.97 -10.95
C ILE A 113 -7.49 -12.21 -9.50
N ARG A 114 -8.10 -13.18 -8.81
CA ARG A 114 -7.68 -13.56 -7.45
C ARG A 114 -6.28 -14.13 -7.45
N GLN A 115 -5.93 -14.96 -8.42
CA GLN A 115 -4.59 -15.55 -8.52
C GLN A 115 -3.52 -14.51 -8.85
N THR A 116 -3.79 -13.54 -9.72
CA THR A 116 -2.85 -12.43 -9.97
C THR A 116 -2.69 -11.55 -8.74
N ALA A 117 -3.79 -11.20 -8.07
CA ALA A 117 -3.75 -10.41 -6.84
C ALA A 117 -2.99 -11.12 -5.70
N GLN A 118 -3.16 -12.45 -5.56
CA GLN A 118 -2.40 -13.24 -4.59
C GLN A 118 -0.91 -13.27 -4.90
N ARG A 119 -0.54 -13.51 -6.16
CA ARG A 119 0.87 -13.51 -6.57
C ARG A 119 1.53 -12.14 -6.35
N GLU A 120 0.85 -11.05 -6.70
CA GLU A 120 1.35 -9.69 -6.46
C GLU A 120 1.47 -9.36 -4.98
N ALA A 121 0.54 -9.83 -4.14
CA ALA A 121 0.63 -9.66 -2.69
C ALA A 121 1.80 -10.45 -2.10
N GLU A 122 2.03 -11.68 -2.58
CA GLU A 122 3.15 -12.52 -2.16
C GLU A 122 4.50 -11.95 -2.58
N THR A 123 4.64 -11.48 -3.82
CA THR A 123 5.88 -10.84 -4.28
C THR A 123 6.16 -9.56 -3.50
N ALA A 124 5.15 -8.70 -3.30
CA ALA A 124 5.31 -7.48 -2.51
C ALA A 124 5.64 -7.76 -1.04
N ALA A 125 5.11 -8.84 -0.47
CA ALA A 125 5.48 -9.27 0.88
C ALA A 125 6.93 -9.76 0.93
N ARG A 126 7.33 -10.65 0.02
CA ARG A 126 8.70 -11.18 -0.09
C ARG A 126 9.72 -10.07 -0.27
N GLU A 127 9.46 -9.10 -1.15
CA GLU A 127 10.34 -7.95 -1.35
C GLU A 127 10.53 -7.12 -0.07
N LYS A 128 9.45 -6.87 0.69
CA LYS A 128 9.53 -6.17 1.98
C LYS A 128 10.38 -6.94 3.00
N PHE A 129 10.28 -8.26 3.02
CA PHE A 129 11.12 -9.09 3.88
C PHE A 129 12.58 -9.08 3.42
N ALA A 130 12.84 -9.25 2.12
CA ALA A 130 14.18 -9.21 1.54
C ALA A 130 14.89 -7.87 1.81
N VAL A 131 14.18 -6.73 1.77
CA VAL A 131 14.75 -5.42 2.13
C VAL A 131 15.16 -5.38 3.60
N LYS A 132 14.31 -5.88 4.51
CA LYS A 132 14.61 -5.90 5.94
C LYS A 132 15.79 -6.82 6.25
N LEU A 133 15.84 -7.97 5.59
CA LEU A 133 16.89 -8.97 5.78
C LEU A 133 18.25 -8.44 5.32
N ARG A 134 18.31 -7.86 4.12
CA ARG A 134 19.52 -7.16 3.63
C ARG A 134 19.95 -6.05 4.58
N ALA A 135 18.99 -5.28 5.10
CA ALA A 135 19.29 -4.22 6.06
C ALA A 135 19.82 -4.75 7.41
N SER A 136 19.33 -5.88 7.91
CA SER A 136 19.87 -6.49 9.13
C SER A 136 21.26 -7.06 8.91
N GLU A 137 21.50 -7.69 7.77
CA GLU A 137 22.81 -8.27 7.45
C GLU A 137 23.88 -7.18 7.31
N VAL A 138 23.57 -6.09 6.59
CA VAL A 138 24.45 -4.91 6.50
C VAL A 138 24.80 -4.37 7.88
N ARG A 139 23.83 -4.28 8.80
CA ARG A 139 24.10 -3.79 10.17
C ARG A 139 24.98 -4.76 10.96
N ALA A 140 24.74 -6.06 10.84
CA ALA A 140 25.53 -7.08 11.51
C ALA A 140 27.00 -7.00 11.04
N GLN A 141 27.22 -7.04 9.73
CA GLN A 141 28.57 -6.97 9.16
C GLN A 141 29.25 -5.61 9.39
N ALA A 142 28.50 -4.50 9.36
CA ALA A 142 29.07 -3.19 9.68
C ALA A 142 29.53 -3.12 11.13
N ALA A 143 28.81 -3.75 12.06
CA ALA A 143 29.25 -3.84 13.45
C ALA A 143 30.55 -4.66 13.58
N GLU A 144 30.66 -5.78 12.85
CA GLU A 144 31.87 -6.61 12.81
C GLU A 144 33.07 -5.88 12.20
N LEU A 145 32.85 -5.10 11.14
CA LEU A 145 33.91 -4.32 10.46
C LEU A 145 34.37 -3.08 11.24
N GLY A 146 33.76 -2.80 12.39
CA GLY A 146 34.16 -1.73 13.30
C GLY A 146 33.60 -0.36 12.94
N PHE A 147 32.48 -0.29 12.23
CA PHE A 147 31.76 0.98 12.02
C PHE A 147 31.27 1.53 13.38
N ALA A 148 31.36 2.85 13.56
CA ALA A 148 30.88 3.53 14.76
C ALA A 148 29.37 3.40 14.91
N SER A 149 28.65 3.57 13.80
CA SER A 149 27.20 3.47 13.70
C SER A 149 26.80 2.51 12.57
N PRO A 150 26.35 1.28 12.86
CA PRO A 150 25.90 0.34 11.82
C PRO A 150 24.72 0.86 10.99
N SER A 151 23.86 1.70 11.59
CA SER A 151 22.74 2.36 10.90
C SER A 151 23.22 3.37 9.84
N ASP A 152 24.31 4.08 10.10
CA ASP A 152 24.86 5.08 9.17
C ASP A 152 25.50 4.40 7.97
N ALA A 153 26.14 3.24 8.18
CA ALA A 153 26.65 2.43 7.09
C ALA A 153 25.53 2.02 6.12
N LEU A 154 24.38 1.58 6.64
CA LEU A 154 23.21 1.26 5.83
C LEU A 154 22.66 2.49 5.08
N ALA A 155 22.58 3.65 5.75
CA ALA A 155 22.06 4.87 5.14
C ALA A 155 22.96 5.44 4.02
N LEU A 156 24.26 5.13 4.07
CA LEU A 156 25.25 5.65 3.12
C LEU A 156 25.55 4.68 1.96
N LEU A 157 25.01 3.46 2.01
CA LEU A 157 25.03 2.54 0.89
C LEU A 157 23.96 2.94 -0.15
N PRO A 158 24.31 3.01 -1.45
CA PRO A 158 23.33 3.31 -2.48
C PRO A 158 22.31 2.18 -2.59
N ALA A 159 21.02 2.54 -2.62
CA ALA A 159 19.90 1.60 -2.65
C ALA A 159 20.00 0.61 -3.82
N ASP A 160 20.49 1.04 -4.97
CA ASP A 160 20.65 0.20 -6.17
C ASP A 160 21.65 -0.94 -5.95
N LYS A 161 22.76 -0.68 -5.22
CA LYS A 161 23.75 -1.73 -4.91
C LYS A 161 23.21 -2.70 -3.87
N LEU A 162 22.43 -2.22 -2.91
CA LEU A 162 21.78 -3.08 -1.91
C LEU A 162 20.68 -3.93 -2.55
N ALA A 163 19.92 -3.36 -3.49
CA ALA A 163 18.90 -4.06 -4.26
C ALA A 163 19.48 -5.17 -5.14
N GLY A 164 20.73 -5.00 -5.60
CA GLY A 164 21.47 -6.01 -6.37
C GLY A 164 22.03 -7.17 -5.55
N VAL A 165 22.05 -7.08 -4.21
CA VAL A 165 22.43 -8.21 -3.36
C VAL A 165 21.32 -9.25 -3.39
N ASP A 166 21.67 -10.47 -3.79
CA ASP A 166 20.73 -11.57 -3.93
C ASP A 166 20.28 -12.10 -2.57
N VAL A 167 19.02 -12.54 -2.52
CA VAL A 167 18.42 -13.20 -1.35
C VAL A 167 17.91 -14.55 -1.83
N SER A 168 18.49 -15.62 -1.29
CA SER A 168 18.14 -16.99 -1.66
C SER A 168 16.70 -17.34 -1.25
N ASP A 169 16.19 -18.44 -1.81
CA ASP A 169 14.87 -18.98 -1.45
C ASP A 169 14.81 -19.44 0.03
N ASP A 170 15.96 -19.61 0.69
CA ASP A 170 16.08 -19.99 2.11
C ASP A 170 16.14 -18.75 3.04
N ASP A 171 15.80 -17.56 2.55
CA ASP A 171 15.91 -16.29 3.28
C ASP A 171 17.35 -16.01 3.78
N GLU A 172 18.36 -16.36 2.97
CA GLU A 172 19.77 -16.02 3.24
C GLU A 172 20.26 -14.93 2.28
N VAL A 173 21.00 -13.96 2.80
CA VAL A 173 21.61 -12.87 2.01
C VAL A 173 23.02 -13.27 1.59
N ASP A 174 23.47 -12.91 0.39
CA ASP A 174 24.88 -13.07 0.01
C ASP A 174 25.80 -12.20 0.91
N THR A 175 26.30 -12.85 1.96
CA THR A 175 27.19 -12.24 2.95
C THR A 175 28.51 -11.76 2.34
N GLY A 176 28.98 -12.40 1.27
CA GLY A 176 30.22 -12.06 0.58
C GLY A 176 30.09 -10.76 -0.21
N GLU A 177 28.95 -10.53 -0.85
CA GLU A 177 28.65 -9.28 -1.55
C GLU A 177 28.47 -8.11 -0.58
N VAL A 178 27.71 -8.31 0.50
CA VAL A 178 27.51 -7.29 1.55
C VAL A 178 28.87 -6.84 2.12
N LYS A 179 29.76 -7.81 2.39
CA LYS A 179 31.08 -7.52 2.96
C LYS A 179 31.93 -6.68 2.00
N LYS A 180 31.94 -7.02 0.71
CA LYS A 180 32.65 -6.24 -0.32
C LYS A 180 32.13 -4.80 -0.40
N LEU A 181 30.82 -4.61 -0.32
CA LEU A 181 30.21 -3.27 -0.32
C LEU A 181 30.62 -2.46 0.91
N LEU A 182 30.66 -3.08 2.08
CA LEU A 182 31.09 -2.43 3.32
C LEU A 182 32.60 -2.16 3.35
N GLU A 183 33.43 -3.02 2.77
CA GLU A 183 34.86 -2.78 2.60
C GLU A 183 35.14 -1.60 1.67
N GLN A 184 34.39 -1.47 0.57
CA GLN A 184 34.44 -0.27 -0.28
C GLN A 184 34.03 0.98 0.49
N LEU A 185 32.91 0.91 1.24
CA LEU A 185 32.43 2.03 2.05
C LEU A 185 33.46 2.45 3.11
N LYS A 186 34.16 1.48 3.69
CA LYS A 186 35.24 1.71 4.65
C LYS A 186 36.40 2.51 4.03
N THR A 187 36.77 2.20 2.79
CA THR A 187 37.82 2.92 2.06
C THR A 187 37.36 4.33 1.65
N ASP A 188 36.12 4.46 1.16
CA ASP A 188 35.58 5.74 0.69
C ASP A 188 35.31 6.72 1.84
N LYS A 189 34.87 6.20 3.00
CA LYS A 189 34.42 6.98 4.15
C LYS A 189 35.04 6.46 5.45
N PRO A 190 36.35 6.64 5.65
CA PRO A 190 37.07 6.13 6.82
C PRO A 190 36.58 6.74 8.14
N TYR A 191 35.99 7.94 8.10
CA TYR A 191 35.42 8.64 9.27
C TYR A 191 34.21 7.94 9.89
N LEU A 192 33.64 6.92 9.23
CA LEU A 192 32.54 6.13 9.77
C LEU A 192 33.02 5.01 10.70
N LEU A 193 34.31 4.71 10.71
CA LEU A 193 34.89 3.72 11.60
C LEU A 193 34.99 4.28 13.02
N LYS A 194 34.95 3.38 14.01
CA LYS A 194 35.28 3.74 15.39
C LYS A 194 36.71 4.28 15.40
N ASN A 195 36.89 5.49 15.92
CA ASN A 195 38.22 5.98 16.24
C ASN A 195 38.86 4.99 17.21
N THR A 196 40.00 4.43 16.81
CA THR A 196 40.81 3.56 17.68
C THR A 196 41.54 4.33 18.76
N ASP A 197 41.37 5.64 18.81
CA ASP A 197 41.95 6.50 19.82
C ASP A 197 41.28 6.16 21.17
N THR A 198 42.03 5.45 22.01
CA THR A 198 41.61 4.94 23.33
C THR A 198 41.43 6.03 24.38
N THR A 199 41.39 7.29 23.95
CA THR A 199 41.11 8.43 24.83
C THR A 199 39.65 8.29 25.27
N ALA A 200 39.46 7.86 26.51
CA ALA A 200 38.14 7.58 27.08
C ALA A 200 37.22 8.78 26.89
N ASP A 201 36.23 8.62 26.02
CA ASP A 201 35.20 9.62 25.82
C ASP A 201 34.46 9.84 27.15
N TYR A 202 34.07 11.08 27.48
CA TYR A 202 33.49 11.42 28.78
C TYR A 202 32.20 10.62 29.09
N THR A 203 31.54 10.16 28.02
CA THR A 203 30.39 9.24 28.02
C THR A 203 30.77 7.83 28.51
N THR A 204 31.99 7.36 28.20
CA THR A 204 32.54 6.05 28.57
C THR A 204 33.23 6.09 29.94
N ALA A 205 33.77 7.25 30.32
CA ALA A 205 34.42 7.47 31.61
C ALA A 205 33.43 7.57 32.80
N GLY A 206 32.12 7.50 32.56
CA GLY A 206 31.10 7.61 33.61
C GLY A 206 31.01 8.99 34.25
N ILE A 207 31.69 10.00 33.71
CA ILE A 207 31.69 11.38 34.18
C ILE A 207 30.61 12.15 33.38
N GLY A 208 29.35 11.81 33.58
CA GLY A 208 28.26 12.54 32.90
C GLY A 208 26.90 11.86 32.86
N ALA A 209 26.81 10.57 33.16
CA ALA A 209 25.52 9.90 33.34
C ALA A 209 24.93 10.31 34.71
N SER A 210 24.22 11.43 34.74
CA SER A 210 23.42 11.83 35.89
C SER A 210 22.36 10.76 36.18
N GLY A 211 22.62 9.96 37.22
CA GLY A 211 21.60 9.36 38.08
C GLY A 211 20.86 8.12 37.57
N SER A 212 21.51 6.95 37.61
CA SER A 212 20.78 5.69 37.82
C SER A 212 21.61 4.52 38.37
N GLY A 213 22.89 4.71 38.69
CA GLY A 213 23.62 3.77 39.53
C GLY A 213 23.19 3.95 40.99
N LYS A 214 22.66 2.91 41.64
CA LYS A 214 22.44 2.83 43.09
C LYS A 214 23.72 3.23 43.83
N THR A 215 23.89 4.50 44.12
CA THR A 215 24.78 4.91 45.20
C THR A 215 24.15 4.40 46.48
N PRO A 216 24.90 3.70 47.36
CA PRO A 216 24.38 3.40 48.69
C PRO A 216 23.96 4.74 49.30
N ASP A 217 22.78 4.78 49.91
CA ASP A 217 22.23 5.98 50.53
C ASP A 217 23.13 6.35 51.71
N VAL A 218 24.15 7.19 51.46
CA VAL A 218 25.09 7.61 52.48
C VAL A 218 24.47 8.78 53.21
N GLN A 219 23.78 8.48 54.31
CA GLN A 219 23.17 9.44 55.21
C GLN A 219 24.18 10.55 55.60
N PRO A 220 23.76 11.84 55.59
CA PRO A 220 24.64 12.95 55.94
C PRO A 220 25.21 12.84 57.36
N GLY A 221 26.44 13.29 57.56
CA GLY A 221 27.06 13.38 58.88
C GLY A 221 28.00 12.21 59.21
N LEU A 222 27.93 11.70 60.45
CA LEU A 222 28.93 10.78 61.01
C LEU A 222 29.02 9.44 60.26
N ASP A 223 27.94 9.00 59.64
CA ASP A 223 27.88 7.72 58.91
C ASP A 223 28.64 7.77 57.59
N ARG A 224 28.77 8.97 56.99
CA ARG A 224 29.65 9.20 55.84
C ARG A 224 31.12 9.01 56.21
N MET A 225 31.52 9.44 57.40
CA MET A 225 32.89 9.24 57.89
C MET A 225 33.15 7.75 58.16
N ARG A 226 32.23 7.06 58.84
CA ARG A 226 32.38 5.63 59.17
C ARG A 226 32.52 4.75 57.92
N SER A 227 31.73 5.01 56.88
CA SER A 227 31.81 4.25 55.62
C SER A 227 33.10 4.48 54.84
N ALA A 228 33.71 5.66 54.94
CA ALA A 228 35.00 5.96 54.34
C ALA A 228 36.15 5.23 55.06
N TYR A 229 36.14 5.18 56.40
CA TYR A 229 37.20 4.52 57.17
C TYR A 229 37.06 2.99 57.23
N ALA A 230 35.85 2.44 57.10
CA ALA A 230 35.63 0.99 57.06
C ALA A 230 36.25 0.30 55.83
N LYS A 231 36.49 1.03 54.74
CA LYS A 231 37.12 0.48 53.52
C LYS A 231 38.64 0.37 53.60
N ASN A 232 39.29 1.05 54.55
CA ASN A 232 40.75 1.05 54.68
C ASN A 232 41.32 -0.03 55.61
N THR A 233 40.47 -0.81 56.30
CA THR A 233 40.91 -1.84 57.25
C THR A 233 40.87 -3.26 56.70
N LYS A 234 40.42 -3.47 55.45
CA LYS A 234 40.56 -4.74 54.75
C LYS A 234 41.87 -4.74 53.95
N LYS A 235 42.95 -5.14 54.61
CA LYS A 235 44.20 -5.57 53.99
C LYS A 235 44.60 -6.91 54.58
#